data_AF-A0A7W0IWU6-F1
#
_entry.id   AF-A0A7W0IWU6-F1
#
_cell.length_a   1.000
_cell.length_b   1.000
_cell.length_c   1.000
_cell.angle_alpha   90.00
_cell.angle_beta   90.00
_cell.angle_gamma   90.00
#
_symmetry.space_group_name_H-M   'P 1'
#
loop_
_entity.id
_entity.type
_entity.pdbx_description
1 polymer ?
#
loop_
_entity_poly.entity_id
_entity_poly.type
_entity_poly.pdbx_seq_one_letter_code
_entity_poly.pdbx_strand_id
1 'polypeptide(L)' 'NLIALWKQHTGTLKRHVRITTLKDTHEGFAEDVDETGTLMLRLKDGSLKKVIYGDCFYDATGKQDAKGR' A
#
# COMPACT_ATOMS: atom_id res chain seq x y z
N ASN A 1 7.55 7.91 19.44
CA ASN A 1 7.90 7.59 18.04
C ASN A 1 6.72 7.98 17.16
N LEU A 2 6.84 9.00 16.32
CA LEU A 2 5.75 9.57 15.51
C LEU A 2 5.24 8.59 14.44
N ILE A 3 6.14 7.83 13.81
CA ILE A 3 5.78 6.84 12.78
C ILE A 3 4.87 5.77 13.38
N ALA A 4 5.18 5.29 14.59
CA ALA A 4 4.34 4.30 15.27
C ALA A 4 2.91 4.82 15.52
N LEU A 5 2.76 6.09 15.90
CA LEU A 5 1.45 6.70 16.10
C LEU A 5 0.69 6.84 14.77
N TRP A 6 1.34 7.33 13.72
CA TRP A 6 0.72 7.46 12.39
C TRP A 6 0.22 6.11 11.84
N LYS A 7 1.01 5.04 12.03
CA LYS A 7 0.62 3.67 11.61
C LYS A 7 -0.70 3.19 12.23
N GLN A 8 -1.04 3.66 13.43
CA GLN A 8 -2.29 3.30 14.10
C GLN A 8 -3.52 3.98 13.49
N HIS A 9 -3.33 5.09 12.78
CA HIS A 9 -4.41 5.92 12.26
C HIS A 9 -4.54 5.88 10.73
N THR A 10 -3.54 5.38 10.01
CA THR A 10 -3.61 5.31 8.55
C THR A 10 -4.59 4.26 8.05
N GLY A 11 -5.39 4.62 7.05
CA GLY A 11 -6.30 3.72 6.35
C GLY A 11 -5.64 2.90 5.24
N THR A 12 -4.34 3.04 4.97
CA THR A 12 -3.70 2.37 3.82
C THR A 12 -2.97 1.08 4.17
N LEU A 13 -2.62 0.87 5.44
CA LEU A 13 -1.87 -0.31 5.87
C LEU A 13 -2.76 -1.55 6.03
N LYS A 14 -2.10 -2.71 5.96
CA LYS A 14 -2.67 -4.05 6.15
C LYS A 14 -3.80 -4.37 5.16
N ARG A 15 -3.67 -3.94 3.91
CA ARG A 15 -4.63 -4.19 2.84
C ARG A 15 -3.96 -4.17 1.47
N HIS A 16 -4.66 -4.67 0.46
CA HIS A 16 -4.24 -4.48 -0.93
C HIS A 16 -4.46 -3.04 -1.36
N VAL A 17 -3.44 -2.47 -1.99
CA VAL A 17 -3.43 -1.11 -2.51
C VAL A 17 -2.86 -1.11 -3.92
N ARG A 18 -3.23 -0.08 -4.68
CA ARG A 18 -2.60 0.26 -5.96
C ARG A 18 -1.86 1.57 -5.79
N ILE A 19 -0.57 1.57 -6.09
CA ILE A 19 0.28 2.75 -6.12
C ILE A 19 0.47 3.16 -7.57
N THR A 20 0.16 4.41 -7.91
CA THR A 20 0.42 4.96 -9.24
C THR A 20 1.44 6.09 -9.14
N THR A 21 2.44 6.03 -10.00
CA THR A 21 3.42 7.10 -10.24
C THR A 21 3.24 7.64 -11.64
N LEU A 22 4.05 8.62 -12.04
CA LEU A 22 4.05 9.13 -13.42
C LEU A 22 4.48 8.08 -14.46
N LYS A 23 5.24 7.05 -14.06
CA LYS A 23 5.84 6.07 -14.99
C LYS A 23 5.18 4.70 -14.90
N ASP A 24 4.84 4.28 -13.68
CA ASP A 24 4.45 2.92 -13.38
C ASP A 24 3.29 2.87 -12.40
N THR A 25 2.59 1.73 -12.43
CA THR A 25 1.61 1.33 -11.43
C THR A 25 2.04 0.01 -10.78
N HIS A 26 1.91 -0.06 -9.46
CA HIS A 26 2.27 -1.22 -8.65
C HIS A 26 1.10 -1.62 -7.76
N GLU A 27 0.73 -2.90 -7.79
CA GLU A 27 -0.31 -3.46 -6.94
C GLU A 27 0.28 -4.49 -5.98
N GLY A 28 -0.19 -4.46 -4.74
CA GLY A 28 0.30 -5.37 -3.71
C GLY A 28 -0.31 -5.10 -2.34
N PHE A 29 0.16 -5.85 -1.34
CA PHE A 29 -0.26 -5.69 0.04
C PHE A 29 0.62 -4.64 0.74
N ALA A 30 0.01 -3.57 1.24
CA ALA A 30 0.69 -2.53 2.01
C ALA A 30 1.02 -3.05 3.41
N GLU A 31 2.19 -3.65 3.53
CA GLU A 31 2.57 -4.42 4.71
C GLU A 31 2.96 -3.53 5.87
N ASP A 32 3.80 -2.54 5.62
CA ASP A 32 4.27 -1.61 6.63
C ASP A 32 4.82 -0.32 6.03
N VAL A 33 5.15 0.65 6.88
CA VAL A 33 5.98 1.81 6.54
C VAL A 33 7.25 1.76 7.41
N ASP A 34 8.44 1.85 6.83
CA ASP A 34 9.67 1.84 7.64
C ASP A 34 9.89 3.17 8.39
N GLU A 35 10.96 3.27 9.17
CA GLU A 35 11.26 4.46 9.99
C GLU A 35 11.51 5.73 9.15
N THR A 36 11.81 5.57 7.86
CA THR A 36 12.01 6.68 6.92
C THR A 36 10.73 7.15 6.26
N GLY A 37 9.60 6.47 6.50
CA GLY A 37 8.35 6.73 5.81
C GLY A 37 8.18 5.96 4.50
N THR A 38 9.09 5.02 4.19
CA THR A 38 8.99 4.22 2.95
C THR A 38 7.93 3.13 3.11
N LEU A 39 6.98 3.06 2.17
CA LEU A 39 5.98 1.99 2.13
C LEU A 39 6.63 0.68 1.65
N MET A 40 6.43 -0.38 2.43
CA MET A 40 6.80 -1.75 2.13
C MET A 40 5.61 -2.46 1.48
N LEU A 41 5.64 -2.62 0.16
CA LEU A 41 4.59 -3.24 -0.63
C LEU A 41 4.97 -4.67 -0.99
N ARG A 42 4.22 -5.66 -0.51
CA ARG A 42 4.40 -7.06 -0.91
C ARG A 42 3.67 -7.32 -2.22
N LEU A 43 4.42 -7.65 -3.26
CA LEU A 43 3.90 -7.95 -4.59
C LEU A 43 3.31 -9.37 -4.64
N LYS A 44 2.60 -9.68 -5.73
CA LYS A 44 1.94 -10.98 -5.94
C LYS A 44 2.92 -12.17 -5.93
N ASP A 45 4.16 -11.95 -6.36
CA ASP A 45 5.23 -12.97 -6.34
C ASP A 45 5.87 -13.14 -4.95
N GLY A 46 5.40 -12.39 -3.94
CA GLY A 46 5.92 -12.41 -2.58
C GLY A 46 7.12 -11.50 -2.35
N SER A 47 7.67 -10.87 -3.39
CA SER A 47 8.76 -9.92 -3.25
C SER A 47 8.31 -8.63 -2.55
N LEU A 48 9.23 -8.00 -1.82
CA LEU A 48 8.99 -6.71 -1.17
C LEU A 48 9.53 -5.58 -2.05
N LYS A 49 8.64 -4.68 -2.43
CA LYS A 49 8.97 -3.43 -3.13
C LYS A 49 8.92 -2.26 -2.16
N LYS A 50 9.98 -1.45 -2.17
CA LYS A 50 10.03 -0.16 -1.48
C LYS A 50 9.40 0.92 -2.36
N VAL A 51 8.44 1.64 -1.80
CA VAL A 51 7.72 2.73 -2.46
C VAL A 51 7.92 4.01 -1.64
N ILE A 52 8.60 4.97 -2.25
CA ILE A 52 8.93 6.26 -1.60
C ILE A 52 7.99 7.40 -2.02
N TYR A 53 7.26 7.26 -3.14
CA TYR A 53 6.28 8.23 -3.61
C TYR A 53 5.24 7.56 -4.52
N GLY A 54 4.12 8.26 -4.73
CA GLY A 54 3.03 7.87 -5.60
C GLY A 54 1.68 8.07 -4.93
N ASP A 55 0.63 8.08 -5.75
CA ASP A 55 -0.75 8.13 -5.26
C ASP A 55 -1.20 6.73 -4.84
N CYS A 56 -1.73 6.62 -3.64
CA CYS A 56 -2.18 5.35 -3.06
C CYS A 56 -3.70 5.23 -3.12
N PHE A 57 -4.18 4.21 -3.82
CA PHE A 57 -5.60 3.91 -3.97
C PHE A 57 -5.91 2.60 -3.23
N TYR A 58 -6.98 2.62 -2.43
CA TYR A 58 -7.51 1.44 -1.76
C TYR A 58 -9.03 1.54 -1.64
N ASP A 59 -9.71 0.40 -1.61
CA ASP A 59 -11.14 0.35 -1.33
C ASP A 59 -11.35 0.25 0.19
N ALA A 60 -11.94 1.28 0.77
CA ALA A 60 -12.28 1.33 2.19
C ALA A 60 -13.46 0.41 2.57
N THR A 61 -14.22 -0.09 1.59
CA THR A 61 -15.47 -0.84 1.82
C THR A 61 -15.31 -2.35 1.92
N GLY A 62 -14.07 -2.87 1.83
CA GLY A 62 -13.81 -4.30 2.01
C GLY A 62 -14.40 -5.21 0.93
N LYS A 63 -14.97 -4.64 -0.15
CA LYS A 63 -15.45 -5.41 -1.31
C LYS A 63 -14.32 -5.68 -2.30
N GLN A 64 -13.28 -6.38 -1.83
CA GLN A 64 -12.52 -7.19 -2.77
C GLN A 64 -13.42 -8.39 -3.06
N ASP A 65 -13.72 -8.60 -4.36
CA ASP A 65 -14.45 -9.73 -4.97
C ASP A 65 -15.78 -9.35 -5.66
N ALA A 66 -15.70 -8.50 -6.70
CA ALA A 66 -16.70 -8.51 -7.78
C ALA A 66 -16.03 -8.25 -9.13
N LYS A 67 -15.34 -9.30 -9.60
CA LYS A 67 -15.10 -9.71 -10.98
C LYS A 67 -15.65 -8.77 -12.09
N GLY A 68 -14.71 -8.23 -12.88
CA GLY A 68 -14.79 -7.97 -14.32
C GLY A 68 -16.09 -7.47 -14.95
N ARG A 69 -16.04 -6.24 -15.47
CA ARG A 69 -16.39 -5.91 -16.85
C ARG A 69 -15.83 -4.54 -17.23
#